data_AF-A0A7V0JMI1-F1
#
_entry.id   AF-A0A7V0JMI1-F1
#
_cell.length_a   1.000
_cell.length_b   1.000
_cell.length_c   1.000
_cell.angle_alpha   90.00
_cell.angle_beta   90.00
_cell.angle_gamma   90.00
#
_symmetry.space_group_name_H-M   'P 1'
#
loop_
_entity.id
_entity.type
_entity.pdbx_description
1 polymer ?
#
loop_
_entity_poly.entity_id
_entity_poly.type
_entity_poly.pdbx_seq_one_letter_code
_entity_poly.pdbx_strand_id
1 'polypeptide(L)'
;VPRSTIRYWETVFHEHVQPRRTNGGQRRYTAENISIIEEIKRMREEGMSLAEIKRRLSNGDREDSSNSNRIDLLAARVAKVVKAEVNRFFEGEEIKLD
;
A
#
# COMPACT_ATOMS: atom_id res chain seq x y z
N VAL A 1 5.62 -11.07 21.19
CA VAL A 1 4.33 -10.50 21.64
C VAL A 1 3.44 -11.64 22.13
N PRO A 2 2.85 -11.58 23.34
CA PRO A 2 1.96 -12.62 23.83
C PRO A 2 0.74 -12.86 22.93
N ARG A 3 0.23 -14.10 22.91
CA ARG A 3 -0.92 -14.47 22.06
C ARG A 3 -2.19 -13.68 22.39
N SER A 4 -2.43 -13.39 23.66
CA SER A 4 -3.56 -12.55 24.11
C SER A 4 -3.44 -11.13 23.59
N THR A 5 -2.23 -10.57 23.56
CA THR A 5 -1.96 -9.22 23.03
C THR A 5 -2.22 -9.16 21.53
N ILE A 6 -1.80 -10.16 20.75
CA ILE A 6 -2.09 -10.19 19.31
C ILE A 6 -3.61 -10.25 19.07
N ARG A 7 -4.33 -11.09 19.82
CA ARG A 7 -5.80 -11.16 19.73
C ARG A 7 -6.48 -9.84 20.08
N TYR A 8 -5.97 -9.14 21.08
CA TYR A 8 -6.47 -7.82 21.42
C TYR A 8 -6.19 -6.81 20.30
N TRP A 9 -4.99 -6.84 19.72
CA TRP A 9 -4.62 -5.99 18.59
C TRP A 9 -5.47 -6.25 17.34
N GLU A 10 -5.89 -7.49 17.07
CA GLU A 10 -6.88 -7.79 16.01
C GLU A 10 -8.15 -6.94 16.16
N THR A 11 -8.58 -6.64 17.39
CA THR A 11 -9.80 -5.84 17.64
C THR A 11 -9.53 -4.35 17.49
N VAL A 12 -8.38 -3.88 17.96
CA VAL A 12 -8.01 -2.45 17.95
C VAL A 12 -7.65 -1.98 16.54
N PHE A 13 -6.90 -2.80 15.81
CA PHE A 13 -6.34 -2.54 14.48
C PHE A 13 -7.02 -3.41 13.42
N HIS A 14 -8.34 -3.62 13.53
CA HIS A 14 -9.08 -4.52 12.64
C HIS A 14 -9.02 -4.12 11.15
N GLU A 15 -8.66 -2.89 10.82
CA GLU A 15 -8.48 -2.43 9.43
C GLU A 15 -7.13 -2.90 8.85
N HIS A 16 -6.14 -3.14 9.71
CA HIS A 16 -4.76 -3.44 9.34
C HIS A 16 -4.36 -4.89 9.64
N VAL A 17 -4.94 -5.52 10.65
CA VAL A 17 -4.58 -6.88 11.09
C VAL A 17 -5.81 -7.79 11.06
N GLN A 18 -5.97 -8.51 9.95
CA GLN A 18 -7.08 -9.44 9.76
C GLN A 18 -6.56 -10.86 9.48
N PRO A 19 -6.55 -11.76 10.48
CA PRO A 19 -6.16 -13.14 10.24
C PRO A 19 -7.22 -13.86 9.41
N ARG A 20 -6.77 -14.63 8.41
CA ARG A 20 -7.63 -15.62 7.76
C ARG A 20 -7.98 -16.71 8.76
N ARG A 21 -9.20 -17.23 8.70
CA ARG A 21 -9.62 -18.36 9.52
C ARG A 21 -9.66 -19.64 8.69
N THR A 22 -9.14 -20.72 9.26
CA THR A 22 -9.34 -22.06 8.70
C THR A 22 -10.75 -22.55 9.00
N ASN A 23 -11.18 -23.63 8.33
CA ASN A 23 -12.46 -24.30 8.61
C ASN A 23 -12.60 -24.73 10.09
N GLY A 24 -11.48 -25.05 10.76
CA GLY A 24 -11.43 -25.36 12.19
C GLY A 24 -11.29 -24.14 13.12
N GLY A 25 -11.46 -22.91 12.60
CA GLY A 25 -11.42 -21.68 13.40
C GLY A 25 -10.02 -21.20 13.80
N GLN A 26 -8.95 -21.81 13.29
CA GLN A 26 -7.58 -21.38 13.59
C GLN A 26 -7.24 -20.11 12.81
N ARG A 27 -6.47 -19.21 13.45
CA ARG A 27 -5.98 -17.97 12.83
C ARG A 27 -4.72 -18.24 12.01
N ARG A 28 -4.70 -17.75 10.77
CA ARG A 28 -3.55 -17.74 9.86
C ARG A 28 -3.23 -16.29 9.51
N TYR A 29 -2.03 -15.85 9.88
CA TYR A 29 -1.55 -14.53 9.54
C TYR A 29 -0.80 -14.59 8.21
N THR A 30 -1.02 -13.58 7.36
CA THR A 30 -0.22 -13.35 6.17
C THR A 30 1.11 -12.71 6.55
N ALA A 31 2.06 -12.64 5.61
CA ALA A 31 3.31 -11.91 5.82
C ALA A 31 3.04 -10.44 6.17
N GLU A 32 2.09 -9.80 5.47
CA GLU A 32 1.64 -8.43 5.74
C GLU A 32 1.12 -8.25 7.17
N ASN A 33 0.25 -9.15 7.65
CA ASN A 33 -0.22 -9.12 9.04
C ASN A 33 0.96 -9.20 10.03
N ILE A 34 1.99 -10.01 9.72
CA ILE A 34 3.17 -10.14 10.57
C ILE A 34 3.95 -8.83 10.59
N SER A 35 4.22 -8.24 9.43
CA SER A 35 4.92 -6.94 9.32
C SER A 35 4.20 -5.84 10.11
N ILE A 36 2.87 -5.75 10.01
CA ILE A 36 2.08 -4.77 10.76
C ILE A 36 2.14 -5.04 12.27
N ILE A 37 2.10 -6.31 12.70
CA ILE A 37 2.22 -6.66 14.13
C ILE A 37 3.60 -6.28 14.68
N GLU A 38 4.67 -6.47 13.90
CA GLU A 38 6.03 -6.08 14.26
C GLU A 38 6.17 -4.55 14.36
N GLU A 39 5.54 -3.82 13.43
CA GLU A 39 5.45 -2.37 13.41
C GLU A 39 4.72 -1.83 14.66
N ILE A 40 3.55 -2.38 14.98
CA ILE A 40 2.81 -2.06 16.20
C ILE A 40 3.66 -2.35 17.45
N LYS A 41 4.33 -3.51 17.49
CA LYS A 41 5.19 -3.89 18.61
C LYS A 41 6.29 -2.84 18.83
N ARG A 42 6.99 -2.44 17.77
CA ARG A 42 8.06 -1.47 17.87
C ARG A 42 7.55 -0.12 18.38
N MET A 43 6.46 0.40 17.84
CA MET A 43 5.87 1.66 18.33
C MET A 43 5.40 1.57 19.79
N ARG A 44 4.92 0.41 20.24
CA ARG A 44 4.58 0.19 21.66
C ARG A 44 5.83 0.21 22.55
N GLU A 45 6.94 -0.34 22.09
CA GLU A 45 8.23 -0.30 22.77
C GLU A 45 8.81 1.13 22.81
N GLU A 46 8.51 1.95 21.81
CA GLU A 46 8.81 3.40 21.77
C GLU A 46 7.90 4.25 22.69
N GLY A 47 6.95 3.63 23.40
CA GLY A 47 6.06 4.32 24.35
C GLY A 47 4.78 4.90 23.73
N MET A 48 4.52 4.63 22.46
CA MET A 48 3.34 5.14 21.76
C MET A 48 2.04 4.51 22.30
N SER A 49 0.98 5.32 22.39
CA SER A 49 -0.35 4.82 22.74
C SER A 49 -1.00 4.06 21.57
N LEU A 50 -1.91 3.13 21.85
CA LEU A 50 -2.63 2.39 20.79
C LEU A 50 -3.43 3.31 19.85
N ALA A 51 -3.99 4.40 20.39
CA ALA A 51 -4.73 5.39 19.60
C ALA A 51 -3.81 6.14 18.63
N GLU A 52 -2.61 6.50 19.08
CA GLU A 52 -1.61 7.15 18.26
C GLU A 52 -1.07 6.22 17.16
N ILE A 53 -0.80 4.96 17.50
CA ILE A 53 -0.43 3.93 16.53
C ILE A 53 -1.50 3.76 15.47
N LYS A 54 -2.78 3.66 15.85
CA LYS A 54 -3.89 3.50 14.91
C LYS A 54 -3.97 4.67 13.94
N ARG A 55 -3.79 5.89 14.43
CA ARG A 55 -3.74 7.10 13.60
C ARG A 55 -2.57 7.06 12.62
N ARG A 56 -1.39 6.62 13.06
CA ARG A 56 -0.19 6.55 12.23
C ARG A 56 -0.33 5.52 11.10
N LEU A 57 -0.83 4.32 11.40
CA LEU A 57 -1.10 3.29 10.39
C LEU A 57 -2.10 3.80 9.33
N SER A 58 -3.20 4.41 9.77
CA SER A 58 -4.23 4.94 8.86
C SER A 58 -3.73 6.09 7.97
N ASN A 59 -2.72 6.84 8.42
CA ASN A 59 -2.13 7.93 7.63
C ASN A 59 -1.11 7.42 6.63
N GLY A 60 -0.32 6.40 6.98
CA GLY A 60 0.59 5.73 6.04
C GLY A 60 -0.15 5.22 4.80
N ASP A 61 -1.28 4.53 5.00
CA ASP A 61 -2.10 4.00 3.89
C ASP A 61 -2.58 5.11 2.94
N ARG A 62 -2.91 6.29 3.48
CA ARG A 62 -3.36 7.45 2.69
C ARG A 62 -2.22 8.06 1.88
N GLU A 63 -1.04 8.17 2.47
CA GLU A 63 0.14 8.69 1.79
C GLU A 63 0.60 7.76 0.68
N ASP A 64 0.63 6.45 0.90
CA ASP A 64 0.99 5.45 -0.11
C ASP A 64 -0.01 5.41 -1.27
N SER A 65 -1.31 5.48 -0.96
CA SER A 65 -2.36 5.59 -1.99
C SER A 65 -2.22 6.87 -2.80
N SER A 66 -1.95 8.00 -2.14
CA SER A 66 -1.73 9.30 -2.79
C SER A 66 -0.50 9.27 -3.70
N ASN A 67 0.60 8.66 -3.24
CA ASN A 67 1.83 8.52 -4.02
C ASN A 67 1.63 7.62 -5.24
N SER A 68 0.95 6.49 -5.10
CA SER A 68 0.62 5.60 -6.24
C SER A 68 -0.19 6.34 -7.30
N ASN A 69 -1.24 7.08 -6.89
CA ASN A 69 -2.04 7.90 -7.80
C ASN A 69 -1.20 8.95 -8.54
N ARG A 70 -0.22 9.57 -7.87
CA ARG A 70 0.70 10.53 -8.49
C ARG A 70 1.63 9.87 -9.50
N ILE A 71 2.16 8.68 -9.19
CA ILE A 71 3.00 7.90 -10.11
C ILE A 71 2.20 7.53 -11.36
N ASP A 72 0.98 7.05 -11.20
CA ASP A 72 0.10 6.70 -12.32
C ASP A 72 -0.22 7.91 -13.21
N LEU A 73 -0.48 9.07 -12.60
CA LEU A 73 -0.71 10.32 -13.32
C LEU A 73 0.53 10.74 -14.14
N LEU A 74 1.72 10.61 -13.56
CA LEU A 74 2.98 10.89 -14.26
C LEU A 74 3.19 9.91 -15.42
N ALA A 75 2.97 8.63 -15.20
CA ALA A 75 3.09 7.60 -16.23
C ALA A 75 2.12 7.87 -17.39
N ALA A 76 0.87 8.22 -17.11
CA ALA A 76 -0.11 8.58 -18.14
C ALA A 76 0.32 9.82 -18.94
N ARG A 77 0.88 10.83 -18.27
CA ARG A 77 1.38 12.05 -18.93
C ARG A 77 2.58 11.74 -19.83
N VAL A 78 3.52 10.91 -19.36
CA VAL A 78 4.67 10.44 -20.15
C VAL A 78 4.19 9.65 -21.37
N ALA A 79 3.28 8.69 -21.18
CA ALA A 79 2.73 7.91 -22.28
C ALA A 79 2.05 8.78 -23.34
N LYS A 80 1.34 9.84 -22.93
CA LYS A 80 0.73 10.80 -23.88
C LYS A 80 1.77 11.54 -24.72
N VAL A 81 2.86 11.99 -24.09
CA VAL A 81 3.94 12.68 -24.80
C VAL A 81 4.63 11.71 -25.76
N VAL A 82 5.02 10.53 -25.29
CA VAL A 82 5.66 9.50 -26.11
C VAL A 82 4.78 9.13 -27.30
N LYS A 83 3.47 8.92 -27.08
CA LYS A 83 2.52 8.63 -28.16
C LYS A 83 2.48 9.74 -29.21
N ALA A 84 2.48 11.00 -28.79
CA ALA A 84 2.47 12.13 -29.71
C ALA A 84 3.77 12.22 -30.53
N GLU A 85 4.94 11.96 -29.90
CA GLU A 85 6.21 11.93 -30.63
C GLU A 85 6.30 10.77 -31.61
N VAL A 86 5.87 9.57 -31.20
CA VAL A 86 5.83 8.39 -32.07
C VAL A 86 4.92 8.62 -33.27
N ASN A 87 3.74 9.19 -33.07
CA ASN A 87 2.84 9.54 -34.17
C ASN A 87 3.47 10.57 -35.12
N ARG A 88 4.08 11.65 -34.59
CA ARG A 88 4.78 12.65 -35.41
C ARG A 88 5.91 12.03 -36.23
N PHE A 89 6.65 11.09 -35.65
CA PHE A 89 7.73 10.39 -36.34
C PHE A 89 7.20 9.63 -37.56
N PHE A 90 6.12 8.86 -37.41
CA PHE A 90 5.52 8.11 -38.51
C PHE A 90 4.81 9.00 -39.54
N GLU A 91 4.16 10.09 -39.12
CA GLU A 91 3.56 11.08 -40.04
C GLU A 91 4.62 11.85 -40.86
N GLY A 92 5.84 11.97 -40.33
CA GLY A 92 6.98 12.61 -41.00
C GLY A 92 7.65 11.75 -42.07
N GLU A 93 7.38 10.43 -42.12
CA GLU A 93 7.93 9.52 -43.14
C GLU A 93 7.11 9.50 -44.45
N GLU A 94 5.85 9.98 -44.45
CA GLU A 94 5.00 10.01 -45.65
C GLU A 94 5.31 11.18 -46.62
N ILE A 95 6.12 12.17 -46.23
CA ILE A 95 6.45 13.34 -47.07
C ILE A 95 7.89 13.23 -47.62
N LYS A 96 8.23 12.09 -48.23
CA LYS A 96 9.37 11.97 -49.16
C LYS A 96 9.08 10.93 -50.24
N LEU A 97 8.03 11.17 -51.03
CA LEU A 97 7.90 10.59 -52.36
C LEU A 97 7.62 11.75 -53.34
N ASP A 98 8.58 11.90 -54.25
CA ASP A 98 8.71 12.80 -55.42
C ASP A 98 9.19 14.25 -55.19
#